data_AF-A0A7S0D5G7-F1
#
_entry.id   AF-A0A7S0D5G7-F1
#
_cell.length_a   1.000
_cell.length_b   1.000
_cell.length_c   1.000
_cell.angle_alpha   90.00
_cell.angle_beta   90.00
_cell.angle_gamma   90.00
#
_symmetry.space_group_name_H-M   'P 1'
#
loop_
_entity.id
_entity.type
_entity.pdbx_description
1 polymer ?
#
loop_
_entity_poly.entity_id
_entity_poly.type
_entity_poly.pdbx_seq_one_letter_code
_entity_poly.pdbx_strand_id
1 'polypeptide(L)'
;DLTLTLTLTLRGEARTFRISWKNYLRKLKRLSEPYAELIVDAYPTFRHLREAYLRCGKDVKKGECLLQDLRHKGYANQPDGQRLGPQRSKLVYWCIIKEDPN
;
A
#
# COMPACT_ATOMS: atom_id res chain seq x y z
N ASP A 1 29.57 15.45 13.25
CA ASP A 1 28.26 14.85 13.54
C ASP A 1 27.38 14.69 12.28
N LEU A 2 27.97 14.28 11.14
CA LEU A 2 27.25 14.24 9.85
C LEU A 2 26.26 13.06 9.75
N THR A 3 26.50 11.98 10.49
CA THR A 3 25.70 10.76 10.46
C THR A 3 24.31 10.95 11.09
N LEU A 4 24.20 11.78 12.15
CA LEU A 4 22.92 12.06 12.81
C LEU A 4 22.03 12.96 11.94
N THR A 5 22.59 13.98 11.30
CA THR A 5 21.85 14.86 10.37
C THR A 5 21.29 14.08 9.17
N LEU A 6 22.09 13.22 8.53
CA LEU A 6 21.64 12.39 7.41
C LEU A 6 20.52 11.42 7.83
N THR A 7 20.65 10.81 9.01
CA THR A 7 19.63 9.87 9.53
C THR A 7 18.32 10.56 9.85
N LEU A 8 18.36 11.79 10.39
CA LEU A 8 17.17 12.58 10.69
C LEU A 8 16.48 13.07 9.42
N THR A 9 17.23 13.54 8.42
CA THR A 9 16.67 13.96 7.12
C THR A 9 16.04 12.79 6.39
N LEU A 10 16.74 11.65 6.27
CA LEU A 10 16.19 10.44 5.64
C LEU A 10 14.93 9.93 6.36
N ARG A 11 14.89 10.02 7.70
CA ARG A 11 13.70 9.66 8.47
C ARG A 11 12.55 10.65 8.24
N GLY A 12 12.84 11.94 8.14
CA GLY A 12 11.89 12.99 7.82
C GLY A 12 11.27 12.78 6.44
N GLU A 13 12.09 12.51 5.43
CA GLU A 13 11.64 12.22 4.07
C GLU A 13 10.85 10.92 3.98
N ALA A 14 11.30 9.84 4.63
CA ALA A 14 10.55 8.59 4.68
C ALA A 14 9.15 8.80 5.30
N ARG A 15 9.04 9.67 6.31
CA ARG A 15 7.76 10.00 6.94
C ARG A 15 6.86 10.82 6.02
N THR A 16 7.39 11.79 5.29
CA THR A 16 6.60 12.60 4.34
C THR A 16 6.11 11.75 3.17
N PHE A 17 6.94 10.87 2.61
CA PHE A 17 6.52 9.94 1.57
C PHE A 17 5.42 8.99 2.04
N ARG A 18 5.53 8.45 3.26
CA ARG A 18 4.50 7.60 3.87
C ARG A 18 3.17 8.32 4.03
N ILE A 19 3.19 9.57 4.50
CA ILE A 19 1.97 10.38 4.69
C ILE A 19 1.33 10.71 3.34
N SER A 20 2.10 11.16 2.35
CA SER A 20 1.61 11.45 1.01
C SER A 20 1.00 10.21 0.35
N TRP A 21 1.66 9.06 0.51
CA TRP A 21 1.16 7.78 0.01
C TRP A 21 -0.16 7.37 0.68
N LYS A 22 -0.25 7.46 2.01
CA LYS A 22 -1.48 7.21 2.75
C LYS A 22 -2.62 8.15 2.31
N ASN A 23 -2.33 9.43 2.14
CA ASN A 23 -3.31 10.42 1.72
C ASN A 23 -3.81 10.16 0.30
N TYR A 24 -2.94 9.71 -0.61
CA TYR A 24 -3.34 9.27 -1.94
C TYR A 24 -4.28 8.06 -1.86
N LEU A 25 -3.93 7.03 -1.08
CA LEU A 25 -4.78 5.84 -0.90
C LEU A 25 -6.15 6.19 -0.31
N ARG A 26 -6.21 7.15 0.63
CA ARG A 26 -7.48 7.66 1.20
C ARG A 26 -8.38 8.37 0.19
N LYS A 27 -7.82 8.91 -0.90
CA LYS A 27 -8.61 9.51 -2.00
C LYS A 27 -9.26 8.45 -2.89
N LEU A 28 -8.79 7.20 -2.86
CA LEU A 28 -9.44 6.10 -3.57
C LEU A 28 -10.80 5.82 -2.93
N LYS A 29 -11.87 5.87 -3.73
CA LYS A 29 -13.22 5.56 -3.27
C LYS A 29 -13.23 4.19 -2.56
N ARG A 30 -13.83 4.11 -1.37
CA ARG A 30 -13.96 2.89 -0.54
C ARG A 30 -12.72 2.42 0.23
N LEU A 31 -11.67 3.24 0.31
CA LEU A 31 -10.49 2.99 1.14
C LEU A 31 -10.44 3.97 2.32
N SER A 32 -11.06 3.58 3.44
CA SER A 32 -10.97 4.35 4.69
C SER A 32 -9.56 4.27 5.29
N GLU A 33 -9.25 5.20 6.20
CA GLU A 33 -7.94 5.29 6.87
C GLU A 33 -7.37 3.96 7.37
N PRO A 34 -8.12 3.08 8.06
CA PRO A 34 -7.54 1.83 8.55
C PRO A 34 -7.12 0.87 7.42
N TYR A 35 -7.79 0.89 6.27
CA TYR A 35 -7.39 0.10 5.11
C TYR A 35 -6.21 0.71 4.37
N ALA A 36 -6.11 2.05 4.35
CA ALA A 36 -4.96 2.73 3.78
C ALA A 36 -3.70 2.44 4.61
N GLU A 37 -3.82 2.43 5.94
CA GLU A 37 -2.72 2.07 6.83
C GLU A 37 -2.24 0.63 6.61
N LEU A 38 -3.14 -0.33 6.36
CA LEU A 38 -2.76 -1.71 6.01
C LEU A 38 -1.85 -1.79 4.78
N ILE A 39 -2.21 -1.06 3.73
CA ILE A 39 -1.45 -1.05 2.47
C ILE A 39 -0.11 -0.37 2.71
N VAL A 40 -0.08 0.73 3.45
CA VAL A 40 1.15 1.47 3.77
C VAL A 40 2.09 0.65 4.66
N ASP A 41 1.57 -0.14 5.60
CA ASP A 41 2.37 -1.01 6.46
C ASP A 41 3.02 -2.17 5.69
N ALA A 42 2.34 -2.68 4.65
CA ALA A 42 2.88 -3.71 3.77
C ALA A 42 3.77 -3.14 2.66
N TYR A 43 3.39 -1.99 2.11
CA TYR A 43 4.01 -1.31 0.99
C TYR A 43 4.19 0.17 1.33
N PRO A 44 5.31 0.56 1.95
CA PRO A 44 5.51 1.89 2.53
C PRO A 44 5.56 3.01 1.50
N THR A 45 5.77 2.69 0.23
CA THR A 45 5.73 3.64 -0.88
C THR A 45 5.01 3.06 -2.10
N PHE A 46 4.48 3.94 -2.96
CA PHE A 46 3.89 3.57 -4.25
C PHE A 46 4.82 2.66 -5.08
N ARG A 47 6.13 2.95 -5.08
CA ARG A 47 7.13 2.17 -5.84
C ARG A 47 7.17 0.70 -5.41
N HIS A 48 7.15 0.42 -4.09
CA HIS A 48 7.13 -0.96 -3.59
C HIS A 48 5.87 -1.70 -4.05
N LEU A 49 4.71 -1.04 -4.04
CA LEU A 49 3.47 -1.64 -4.52
C LEU A 49 3.52 -1.90 -6.04
N ARG A 50 4.03 -0.95 -6.82
CA ARG A 50 4.20 -1.11 -8.27
C ARG A 50 5.16 -2.25 -8.61
N GLU A 51 6.29 -2.36 -7.94
CA GLU A 51 7.22 -3.49 -8.11
C GLU A 51 6.55 -4.84 -7.81
N ALA A 52 5.71 -4.90 -6.77
CA ALA A 52 4.96 -6.11 -6.46
C ALA A 52 3.95 -6.48 -7.57
N TYR A 53 3.28 -5.49 -8.18
CA TYR A 53 2.45 -5.72 -9.36
C TYR A 53 3.26 -6.15 -10.59
N LEU A 54 4.43 -5.57 -10.82
CA LEU A 54 5.32 -5.99 -11.91
C LEU A 54 5.75 -7.45 -11.77
N ARG A 55 5.97 -7.93 -10.54
CA ARG A 55 6.26 -9.35 -10.25
C ARG A 55 5.07 -10.28 -10.53
N CYS A 56 3.85 -9.75 -10.61
CA CYS A 56 2.69 -10.52 -11.08
C CYS A 56 2.69 -10.72 -12.60
N GLY A 57 3.50 -9.94 -13.35
CA GLY A 57 3.59 -10.03 -14.80
C GLY A 57 2.26 -9.67 -15.48
N LYS A 58 1.90 -10.42 -16.52
CA LYS A 58 0.65 -10.22 -17.27
C LYS A 58 -0.57 -10.88 -16.59
N ASP A 59 -0.39 -11.53 -15.44
CA ASP A 59 -1.49 -12.16 -14.72
C ASP A 59 -2.29 -11.10 -13.94
N VAL A 60 -3.31 -10.57 -14.61
CA VAL A 60 -4.23 -9.57 -14.05
C VAL A 60 -4.91 -10.08 -12.79
N LYS A 61 -5.32 -11.36 -12.74
CA LYS A 61 -5.98 -11.94 -11.56
C LYS A 61 -5.05 -11.95 -10.36
N LYS A 62 -3.78 -12.31 -10.57
CA LYS A 62 -2.76 -12.30 -9.51
C LYS A 62 -2.53 -10.88 -8.98
N GLY A 63 -2.51 -9.88 -9.86
CA GLY A 63 -2.46 -8.46 -9.47
C GLY A 63 -3.70 -8.01 -8.68
N GLU A 64 -4.90 -8.33 -9.17
CA GLU A 64 -6.17 -8.00 -8.50
C GLU A 64 -6.27 -8.62 -7.11
N CYS A 65 -5.69 -9.81 -6.89
CA CYS A 65 -5.71 -10.51 -5.62
C CYS A 65 -4.53 -10.17 -4.69
N LEU A 66 -3.50 -9.44 -5.13
CA LEU A 66 -2.25 -9.26 -4.38
C LEU A 66 -2.44 -8.75 -2.94
N LEU A 67 -3.38 -7.82 -2.75
CA LEU A 67 -3.60 -7.15 -1.47
C LEU A 67 -4.76 -7.76 -0.68
N GLN A 68 -5.49 -8.72 -1.25
CA GLN A 68 -6.75 -9.19 -0.69
C GLN A 68 -6.58 -9.76 0.72
N ASP A 69 -5.43 -10.38 0.99
CA ASP A 69 -5.07 -11.07 2.24
C ASP A 69 -4.38 -10.16 3.26
N LEU A 70 -4.19 -8.87 2.97
CA LEU A 70 -3.62 -7.92 3.94
C LEU A 70 -4.52 -7.78 5.17
N ARG A 71 -3.91 -7.88 6.34
CA ARG A 71 -4.55 -7.81 7.67
C ARG A 71 -3.70 -6.98 8.62
N HIS A 72 -4.34 -6.40 9.63
CA HIS A 72 -3.64 -5.65 10.67
C HIS A 72 -2.78 -6.61 11.48
N LYS A 73 -1.51 -6.25 11.74
CA LYS A 73 -0.57 -7.12 12.46
C LYS A 73 -1.06 -7.52 13.86
N GLY A 74 -1.94 -6.74 14.48
CA GLY A 74 -2.58 -7.05 15.78
C GLY A 74 -3.84 -7.94 15.71
N TYR A 75 -4.31 -8.29 14.52
CA TYR A 75 -5.58 -9.01 14.30
C TYR A 75 -5.40 -10.39 13.67
N ALA A 76 -4.17 -10.92 13.63
CA ALA A 76 -3.84 -12.20 13.00
C ALA A 76 -4.70 -13.38 13.53
N ASN A 77 -5.20 -13.31 14.77
CA ASN A 77 -6.00 -14.35 15.42
C ASN A 77 -7.52 -14.12 15.38
N GLN A 78 -8.02 -13.04 14.75
CA GLN A 78 -9.46 -12.86 14.59
C GLN A 78 -9.91 -13.29 13.18
N PRO A 79 -10.90 -14.19 13.06
CA PRO A 79 -11.36 -14.72 11.77
C PRO A 79 -11.92 -13.61 10.85
N ASP A 80 -12.44 -12.53 11.44
CA ASP A 80 -12.97 -11.33 10.75
C ASP A 80 -12.12 -10.06 10.98
N GLY A 81 -10.90 -10.22 11.50
CA GLY A 81 -9.98 -9.10 11.73
C GLY A 81 -9.77 -8.31 10.44
N GLN A 82 -10.16 -7.03 10.45
CA GLN A 82 -10.39 -6.14 9.30
C GLN A 82 -9.45 -6.38 8.11
N ARG A 83 -9.82 -7.35 7.26
CA ARG A 83 -9.09 -7.74 6.05
C ARG A 83 -9.39 -6.77 4.92
N LEU A 84 -8.41 -6.44 4.09
CA LEU A 84 -8.64 -5.54 2.94
C LEU A 84 -9.74 -6.08 2.01
N GLY A 85 -9.66 -7.37 1.69
CA GLY A 85 -10.66 -8.10 0.91
C GLY A 85 -10.50 -7.90 -0.62
N PRO A 86 -11.14 -8.79 -1.41
CA PRO A 86 -10.91 -8.86 -2.86
C PRO A 86 -11.38 -7.62 -3.62
N GLN A 87 -12.52 -7.03 -3.22
CA GLN A 87 -13.04 -5.84 -3.91
C GLN A 87 -12.12 -4.63 -3.79
N ARG A 88 -11.52 -4.40 -2.61
CA ARG A 88 -10.59 -3.29 -2.39
C ARG A 88 -9.24 -3.55 -3.04
N SER A 89 -8.75 -4.78 -2.98
CA SER A 89 -7.52 -5.18 -3.67
C SER A 89 -7.60 -4.92 -5.18
N LYS A 90 -8.70 -5.35 -5.81
CA LYS A 90 -8.99 -5.09 -7.22
C LYS A 90 -9.06 -3.59 -7.53
N LEU A 91 -9.72 -2.80 -6.69
CA LEU A 91 -9.84 -1.35 -6.88
C LEU A 91 -8.46 -0.69 -6.90
N VAL A 92 -7.61 -1.02 -5.92
CA VAL A 92 -6.24 -0.47 -5.85
C VAL A 92 -5.45 -0.87 -7.08
N TYR A 93 -5.49 -2.14 -7.49
CA TYR A 93 -4.79 -2.60 -8.69
C TYR A 93 -5.16 -1.76 -9.92
N TRP A 94 -6.46 -1.58 -10.18
CA TRP A 94 -6.90 -0.80 -11.34
C TRP A 94 -6.60 0.68 -11.23
N CYS A 95 -6.69 1.29 -10.04
CA CYS A 95 -6.30 2.70 -9.88
C CYS A 95 -4.81 2.89 -10.17
N ILE A 96 -3.95 2.03 -9.63
CA ILE A 96 -2.50 2.13 -9.77
C ILE A 96 -2.07 1.85 -11.22
N ILE A 97 -2.63 0.82 -11.86
CA ILE A 97 -2.28 0.46 -13.25
C ILE A 97 -2.91 1.43 -14.26
N LYS A 98 -4.10 1.99 -14.00
CA LYS A 98 -4.74 2.98 -14.89
C LYS A 98 -4.09 4.36 -14.80
N GLU A 99 -3.59 4.75 -13.63
CA GLU A 99 -2.79 5.98 -13.45
C GLU A 99 -1.35 5.83 -13.95
N ASP A 100 -0.97 4.65 -14.45
CA ASP A 100 0.26 4.38 -15.17
C ASP A 100 -0.04 4.43 -16.68
N PRO A 101 -0.12 5.61 -17.31
CA PRO A 101 -0.07 5.68 -18.76
C PRO A 101 1.35 5.27 -19.15
N ASN A 102 1.49 4.04 -19.64
CA ASN A 102 2.71 3.57 -20.27
C ASN A 102 3.19 4.58 -21.34
#